data_AF-A0A832ELF2-F1
#
_entry.id   AF-A0A832ELF2-F1
#
_cell.length_a   1.000
_cell.length_b   1.000
_cell.length_c   1.000
_cell.angle_alpha   90.00
_cell.angle_beta   90.00
_cell.angle_gamma   90.00
#
_symmetry.space_group_name_H-M   'P 1'
#
loop_
_entity.id
_entity.type
_entity.pdbx_description
1 polymer ?
#
loop_
_entity_poly.entity_id
_entity_poly.type
_entity_poly.pdbx_seq_one_letter_code
_entity_poly.pdbx_strand_id
1 'polypeptide(L)'
;RFRCFIALELGVSHRDVDAMVLGGHGDDMVPLVRYATVAGIKVEDLIAKDKLDALVTRTRNGGAEIVGLLKTGSAYYAPSSSVVEMVRAILHDEKRVLPVAAWCTGQYGIRDMFVGVPAVLGANGVENIIELKLTADELGQLKKSADHVRENVQRLNL
;
A
#
# COMPACT_ATOMS: atom_id res chain seq x y z
N ARG A 1 -2.77 -0.02 -7.78
CA ARG A 1 -2.84 -1.19 -8.69
C ARG A 1 -3.90 -2.19 -8.24
N PHE A 2 -3.83 -2.72 -7.02
CA PHE A 2 -4.77 -3.74 -6.52
C PHE A 2 -6.26 -3.39 -6.73
N ARG A 3 -6.66 -2.16 -6.39
CA ARG A 3 -8.02 -1.61 -6.65
C ARG A 3 -8.46 -1.75 -8.12
N CYS A 4 -7.56 -1.48 -9.06
CA CYS A 4 -7.83 -1.60 -10.50
C CYS A 4 -8.04 -3.06 -10.90
N PHE A 5 -7.23 -3.99 -10.40
CA PHE A 5 -7.37 -5.41 -10.72
C PHE A 5 -8.65 -6.01 -10.14
N ILE A 6 -9.02 -5.66 -8.90
CA ILE A 6 -10.31 -6.04 -8.31
C ILE A 6 -11.47 -5.49 -9.15
N ALA A 7 -11.42 -4.22 -9.54
CA ALA A 7 -12.46 -3.59 -10.35
C ALA A 7 -12.63 -4.28 -11.70
N LEU A 8 -11.53 -4.65 -12.37
CA LEU A 8 -11.54 -5.38 -13.63
C LEU A 8 -12.08 -6.80 -13.48
N GLU A 9 -11.70 -7.53 -12.43
CA GLU A 9 -12.18 -8.89 -12.16
C GLU A 9 -13.70 -8.92 -11.95
N LEU A 10 -14.23 -7.94 -11.22
CA LEU A 10 -15.66 -7.86 -10.88
C LEU A 10 -16.50 -7.08 -11.91
N GLY A 11 -15.87 -6.39 -12.86
CA GLY A 11 -16.58 -5.53 -13.82
C GLY A 11 -17.27 -4.31 -13.19
N VAL A 12 -16.70 -3.76 -12.12
CA VAL A 12 -17.26 -2.63 -11.34
C VAL A 12 -16.43 -1.36 -11.48
N SER A 13 -16.93 -0.23 -10.99
CA SER A 13 -16.16 1.02 -10.99
C SER A 13 -14.99 0.95 -10.01
N HIS A 14 -13.79 1.36 -10.43
CA HIS A 14 -12.63 1.47 -9.52
C HIS A 14 -12.84 2.49 -8.39
N ARG A 15 -13.83 3.40 -8.54
CA ARG A 15 -14.16 4.43 -7.54
C ARG A 15 -14.78 3.82 -6.29
N ASP A 16 -15.43 2.68 -6.46
CA ASP A 16 -16.10 1.97 -5.36
C ASP A 16 -15.19 0.91 -4.73
N VAL A 17 -13.96 0.73 -5.23
CA VAL A 17 -13.01 -0.24 -4.70
C VAL A 17 -12.01 0.44 -3.79
N ASP A 18 -11.92 -0.02 -2.55
CA ASP A 18 -10.90 0.37 -1.58
C ASP A 18 -10.00 -0.83 -1.25
N ALA A 19 -8.71 -0.57 -1.09
CA ALA A 19 -7.76 -1.61 -0.67
C ALA A 19 -6.57 -0.99 0.06
N MET A 20 -6.34 -1.44 1.29
CA MET A 20 -5.20 -1.06 2.09
C MET A 20 -4.01 -1.99 1.84
N VAL A 21 -2.82 -1.41 1.66
CA VAL A 21 -1.57 -2.13 1.44
C VAL A 21 -0.49 -1.47 2.28
N LEU A 22 0.20 -2.24 3.12
CA LEU A 22 1.28 -1.77 3.97
C LEU A 22 2.65 -2.21 3.43
N GLY A 23 3.72 -1.79 4.10
CA GLY A 23 5.09 -2.16 3.77
C GLY A 23 5.62 -1.46 2.51
N GLY A 24 6.51 -2.14 1.79
CA GLY A 24 7.18 -1.63 0.59
C GLY A 24 6.53 -2.06 -0.73
N HIS A 25 7.36 -2.19 -1.76
CA HIS A 25 6.99 -2.76 -3.05
C HIS A 25 7.52 -4.19 -3.18
N GLY A 26 7.02 -4.95 -4.16
CA GLY A 26 7.48 -6.32 -4.43
C GLY A 26 7.26 -7.25 -3.23
N ASP A 27 8.34 -7.89 -2.78
CA ASP A 27 8.33 -8.85 -1.68
C ASP A 27 8.04 -8.19 -0.33
N ASP A 28 8.34 -6.90 -0.19
CA ASP A 28 8.13 -6.13 1.04
C ASP A 28 6.70 -5.61 1.19
N MET A 29 5.86 -5.81 0.19
CA MET A 29 4.47 -5.39 0.23
C MET A 29 3.67 -6.25 1.21
N VAL A 30 2.69 -5.67 1.90
CA VAL A 30 1.76 -6.40 2.77
C VAL A 30 0.32 -6.05 2.36
N PRO A 31 -0.23 -6.72 1.34
CA PRO A 31 -1.60 -6.50 0.90
C PRO A 31 -2.61 -7.03 1.93
N LEU A 32 -3.46 -6.15 2.45
CA LEU A 32 -4.43 -6.51 3.47
C LEU A 32 -5.79 -6.81 2.82
N VAL A 33 -5.98 -8.05 2.34
CA VAL A 33 -7.23 -8.49 1.70
C VAL A 33 -8.45 -8.27 2.60
N ARG A 34 -8.28 -8.48 3.93
CA ARG A 34 -9.31 -8.23 4.95
C ARG A 34 -9.75 -6.77 5.07
N TYR A 35 -8.96 -5.84 4.55
CA TYR A 35 -9.22 -4.40 4.49
C TYR A 35 -9.44 -3.91 3.06
N ALA A 36 -9.79 -4.82 2.14
CA ALA A 36 -10.22 -4.49 0.80
C ALA A 36 -11.74 -4.67 0.66
N THR A 37 -12.40 -3.69 0.06
CA THR A 37 -13.86 -3.68 -0.11
C THR A 37 -14.28 -3.14 -1.48
N VAL A 38 -15.50 -3.50 -1.91
CA VAL A 38 -16.22 -2.88 -3.01
C VAL A 38 -17.53 -2.32 -2.47
N ALA A 39 -17.68 -1.00 -2.46
CA ALA A 39 -18.81 -0.29 -1.86
C ALA A 39 -19.11 -0.75 -0.42
N GLY A 40 -18.06 -1.05 0.36
CA GLY A 40 -18.16 -1.56 1.74
C GLY A 40 -18.35 -3.07 1.88
N ILE A 41 -18.55 -3.82 0.78
CA ILE A 41 -18.65 -5.28 0.78
C ILE A 41 -17.23 -5.86 0.74
N LYS A 42 -16.92 -6.84 1.61
CA LYS A 42 -15.59 -7.45 1.63
C LYS A 42 -15.31 -8.16 0.31
N VAL A 43 -14.11 -7.97 -0.24
CA VAL A 43 -13.72 -8.65 -1.49
C VAL A 43 -13.67 -10.17 -1.34
N GLU A 44 -13.47 -10.68 -0.12
CA GLU A 44 -13.50 -12.12 0.21
C GLU A 44 -14.89 -12.74 -0.02
N ASP A 45 -15.96 -11.93 0.05
CA ASP A 45 -17.33 -12.38 -0.21
C ASP A 45 -17.67 -12.32 -1.72
N LEU A 46 -16.83 -11.68 -2.53
CA LEU A 46 -17.07 -11.39 -3.95
C LEU A 46 -16.14 -12.15 -4.90
N ILE A 47 -14.93 -12.47 -4.46
CA ILE A 47 -13.87 -13.08 -5.28
C ILE A 47 -13.33 -14.30 -4.53
N ALA A 48 -13.25 -15.44 -5.22
CA ALA A 48 -12.68 -16.66 -4.67
C ALA A 48 -11.21 -16.46 -4.24
N LYS A 49 -10.78 -17.21 -3.21
CA LYS A 49 -9.47 -17.04 -2.60
C LYS A 49 -8.30 -17.18 -3.58
N ASP A 50 -8.33 -18.19 -4.45
CA ASP A 50 -7.30 -18.43 -5.46
C ASP A 50 -7.16 -17.26 -6.44
N LYS A 51 -8.29 -16.65 -6.82
CA LYS A 51 -8.32 -15.44 -7.64
C LYS A 51 -7.75 -14.24 -6.88
N LEU A 52 -8.14 -14.02 -5.63
CA LEU A 52 -7.57 -12.96 -4.78
C LEU A 52 -6.05 -13.10 -4.64
N ASP A 53 -5.56 -14.32 -4.40
CA ASP A 53 -4.13 -14.62 -4.27
C ASP A 53 -3.39 -14.31 -5.60
N ALA A 54 -4.00 -14.59 -6.75
CA ALA A 54 -3.46 -14.19 -8.06
C ALA A 54 -3.44 -12.67 -8.27
N LEU A 55 -4.48 -11.94 -7.85
CA LEU A 55 -4.52 -10.48 -7.93
C LEU A 55 -3.50 -9.81 -7.00
N VAL A 56 -3.29 -10.37 -5.81
CA VAL A 56 -2.23 -9.97 -4.87
C VAL A 56 -0.85 -10.18 -5.51
N THR A 57 -0.62 -11.34 -6.10
CA THR A 57 0.64 -11.66 -6.80
C THR A 57 0.90 -10.70 -7.96
N ARG A 58 -0.11 -10.42 -8.78
CA ARG A 58 0.01 -9.42 -9.86
C ARG A 58 0.27 -8.02 -9.32
N THR A 59 -0.32 -7.66 -8.17
CA THR A 59 -0.06 -6.37 -7.52
C THR A 59 1.41 -6.22 -7.12
N ARG A 60 1.99 -7.26 -6.50
CA ARG A 60 3.44 -7.31 -6.16
C ARG A 60 4.31 -7.09 -7.37
N ASN A 61 3.96 -7.74 -8.48
CA ASN A 61 4.71 -7.71 -9.73
C ASN A 61 4.33 -6.55 -10.66
N GLY A 62 3.37 -5.71 -10.30
CA GLY A 62 2.77 -4.75 -11.23
C GLY A 62 3.70 -3.61 -11.66
N GLY A 63 4.79 -3.37 -10.93
CA GLY A 63 5.87 -2.49 -11.39
C GLY A 63 6.68 -3.14 -12.52
N ALA A 64 7.12 -4.37 -12.29
CA ALA A 64 7.86 -5.19 -13.25
C ALA A 64 7.02 -5.49 -14.52
N GLU A 65 5.70 -5.69 -14.37
CA GLU A 65 4.77 -5.86 -15.49
C GLU A 65 4.87 -4.68 -16.48
N ILE A 66 4.82 -3.44 -15.98
CA ILE A 66 4.89 -2.25 -16.84
C ILE A 66 6.29 -2.07 -17.44
N VAL A 67 7.36 -2.30 -16.67
CA VAL A 67 8.74 -2.24 -17.18
C VAL A 67 8.94 -3.25 -18.32
N GLY A 68 8.44 -4.48 -18.14
CA GLY A 68 8.52 -5.54 -19.13
C GLY A 68 7.79 -5.22 -20.44
N LEU A 69 6.73 -4.42 -20.38
CA LEU A 69 5.99 -3.93 -21.55
C LEU A 69 6.67 -2.72 -22.22
N LEU A 70 7.13 -1.74 -21.44
CA LEU A 70 7.75 -0.52 -21.96
C LEU A 70 9.16 -0.77 -22.55
N LYS A 71 9.86 -1.82 -22.09
CA LYS A 71 11.27 -2.17 -22.41
C LYS A 71 12.29 -1.15 -21.92
N THR A 72 12.03 0.14 -22.10
CA THR A 72 12.84 1.25 -21.61
C THR A 72 11.99 2.15 -20.72
N GLY A 73 12.50 2.46 -19.53
CA GLY A 73 11.77 3.24 -18.53
C GLY A 73 10.82 2.41 -17.65
N SER A 74 10.00 3.11 -16.87
CA SER A 74 9.10 2.53 -15.86
C SER A 74 7.73 3.21 -15.88
N ALA A 75 6.78 2.73 -15.07
CA ALA A 75 5.46 3.34 -14.96
C ALA A 75 5.56 4.79 -14.47
N TYR A 76 4.79 5.70 -15.06
CA TYR A 76 4.79 7.12 -14.65
C TYR A 76 3.38 7.67 -14.40
N TYR A 77 2.34 7.29 -15.17
CA TYR A 77 0.98 7.82 -14.95
C TYR A 77 0.42 7.50 -13.56
N ALA A 78 0.44 6.22 -13.16
CA ALA A 78 -0.09 5.81 -11.86
C ALA A 78 0.75 6.35 -10.69
N PRO A 79 2.10 6.30 -10.70
CA PRO A 79 2.91 6.96 -9.69
C PRO A 79 2.66 8.46 -9.57
N SER A 80 2.60 9.20 -10.70
CA SER A 80 2.31 10.64 -10.68
C SER A 80 0.93 10.94 -10.09
N SER A 81 -0.09 10.14 -10.41
CA SER A 81 -1.43 10.28 -9.82
C SER A 81 -1.43 10.09 -8.30
N SER A 82 -0.69 9.09 -7.79
CA SER A 82 -0.52 8.88 -6.35
C SER A 82 0.19 10.04 -5.66
N VAL A 83 1.22 10.62 -6.28
CA VAL A 83 1.89 11.81 -5.74
C VAL A 83 0.95 13.00 -5.73
N VAL A 84 0.19 13.24 -6.80
CA VAL A 84 -0.79 14.34 -6.87
C VAL A 84 -1.88 14.19 -5.80
N GLU A 85 -2.33 12.97 -5.52
CA GLU A 85 -3.28 12.69 -4.44
C GLU A 85 -2.71 13.09 -3.07
N MET A 86 -1.45 12.75 -2.78
CA MET A 86 -0.79 13.16 -1.54
C MET A 86 -0.60 14.68 -1.45
N VAL A 87 -0.14 15.31 -2.53
CA VAL A 87 0.07 16.77 -2.59
C VAL A 87 -1.25 17.51 -2.37
N ARG A 88 -2.33 17.06 -3.03
CA ARG A 88 -3.67 17.64 -2.85
C ARG A 88 -4.15 17.50 -1.41
N ALA A 89 -3.99 16.32 -0.81
CA ALA A 89 -4.41 16.08 0.57
C ALA A 89 -3.76 17.05 1.57
N ILE A 90 -2.48 17.39 1.33
CA ILE A 90 -1.75 18.38 2.13
C ILE A 90 -2.25 19.79 1.84
N LEU A 91 -2.27 20.21 0.57
CA LEU A 91 -2.60 21.58 0.18
C LEU A 91 -4.03 22.01 0.58
N HIS A 92 -4.97 21.06 0.59
CA HIS A 92 -6.38 21.32 0.90
C HIS A 92 -6.80 20.81 2.28
N ASP A 93 -5.86 20.36 3.10
CA ASP A 93 -6.12 19.79 4.42
C ASP A 93 -7.22 18.70 4.42
N GLU A 94 -7.22 17.82 3.42
CA GLU A 94 -8.32 16.86 3.20
C GLU A 94 -8.41 15.76 4.28
N LYS A 95 -7.41 15.68 5.18
CA LYS A 95 -7.28 14.63 6.21
C LYS A 95 -7.44 13.21 5.64
N ARG A 96 -6.87 12.96 4.45
CA ARG A 96 -7.02 11.68 3.75
C ARG A 96 -6.33 10.57 4.54
N VAL A 97 -6.99 9.42 4.65
CA VAL A 97 -6.36 8.19 5.13
C VAL A 97 -5.73 7.47 3.95
N LEU A 98 -4.40 7.45 3.90
CA LEU A 98 -3.62 6.86 2.80
C LEU A 98 -2.50 5.96 3.35
N PRO A 99 -2.15 4.86 2.66
CA PRO A 99 -0.90 4.17 2.93
C PRO A 99 0.26 5.03 2.41
N VAL A 100 1.11 5.49 3.33
CA VAL A 100 2.29 6.33 3.02
C VAL A 100 3.50 5.80 3.79
N ALA A 101 4.70 6.05 3.27
CA ALA A 101 5.91 5.83 4.05
C ALA A 101 5.99 6.89 5.15
N ALA A 102 5.74 6.50 6.40
CA ALA A 102 5.77 7.39 7.57
C ALA A 102 6.79 6.91 8.62
N TRP A 103 7.31 7.86 9.41
CA TRP A 103 8.27 7.57 10.48
C TRP A 103 7.57 6.95 11.68
N CYS A 104 7.85 5.68 11.96
CA CYS A 104 7.28 4.96 13.09
C CYS A 104 8.14 5.17 14.35
N THR A 105 7.50 5.52 15.47
CA THR A 105 8.13 5.73 16.79
C THR A 105 7.64 4.73 17.83
N GLY A 106 6.95 3.67 17.40
CA GLY A 106 6.41 2.61 18.25
C GLY A 106 5.24 1.84 17.63
N GLN A 107 4.62 2.39 16.58
CA GLN A 107 3.47 1.78 15.90
C GLN A 107 3.84 0.40 15.34
N TYR A 108 2.94 -0.57 15.50
CA TYR A 108 3.16 -1.97 15.12
C TYR A 108 4.38 -2.62 15.81
N GLY A 109 4.89 -2.01 16.89
CA GLY A 109 6.15 -2.40 17.54
C GLY A 109 7.40 -2.05 16.72
N ILE A 110 7.29 -1.12 15.76
CA ILE A 110 8.39 -0.65 14.90
C ILE A 110 8.81 0.74 15.38
N ARG A 111 10.13 0.93 15.53
CA ARG A 111 10.73 2.21 15.95
C ARG A 111 11.84 2.63 15.00
N ASP A 112 11.98 3.94 14.88
CA ASP A 112 13.04 4.65 14.17
C ASP A 112 13.20 4.21 12.71
N MET A 113 12.08 4.05 12.01
CA MET A 113 12.07 3.57 10.63
C MET A 113 10.92 4.17 9.83
N PHE A 114 11.17 4.48 8.55
CA PHE A 114 10.10 4.75 7.57
C PHE A 114 9.50 3.44 7.08
N VAL A 115 8.19 3.26 7.23
CA VAL A 115 7.46 2.08 6.76
C VAL A 115 6.15 2.52 6.10
N GLY A 116 5.71 1.79 5.07
CA GLY A 116 4.39 1.99 4.49
C GLY A 116 3.29 1.62 5.49
N VAL A 117 2.64 2.62 6.07
CA VAL A 117 1.59 2.47 7.09
C VAL A 117 0.41 3.39 6.77
N PRO A 118 -0.81 3.11 7.27
CA PRO A 118 -1.92 4.02 7.06
C PRO A 118 -1.72 5.27 7.91
N ALA A 119 -1.80 6.44 7.29
CA ALA A 119 -1.69 7.70 7.98
C ALA A 119 -2.79 8.68 7.55
N VAL A 120 -3.17 9.57 8.47
CA VAL A 120 -3.95 10.77 8.19
C VAL A 120 -2.98 11.81 7.62
N LEU A 121 -3.18 12.16 6.35
CA LEU A 121 -2.40 13.15 5.64
C LEU A 121 -3.20 14.45 5.51
N GLY A 122 -2.67 15.53 6.08
CA GLY A 122 -3.28 16.87 6.09
C GLY A 122 -2.25 17.98 5.88
N ALA A 123 -2.63 19.23 6.17
CA ALA A 123 -1.80 20.41 5.96
C ALA A 123 -0.48 20.37 6.73
N ASN A 124 -0.41 19.63 7.85
CA ASN A 124 0.81 19.43 8.63
C ASN A 124 1.61 18.17 8.22
N GLY A 125 1.31 17.59 7.06
CA GLY A 125 1.90 16.34 6.61
C GLY A 125 1.25 15.14 7.29
N VAL A 126 2.05 14.22 7.83
CA VAL A 126 1.55 13.05 8.57
C VAL A 126 1.09 13.49 9.96
N GLU A 127 -0.22 13.57 10.18
CA GLU A 127 -0.80 14.06 11.43
C GLU A 127 -1.07 12.92 12.43
N ASN A 128 -1.33 11.71 11.93
CA ASN A 128 -1.56 10.54 12.75
C ASN A 128 -1.26 9.26 11.96
N ILE A 129 -0.67 8.25 12.59
CA ILE A 129 -0.55 6.89 12.05
C ILE A 129 -1.66 6.04 12.67
N ILE A 130 -2.45 5.36 11.84
CA ILE A 130 -3.57 4.52 12.29
C ILE A 130 -3.06 3.08 12.46
N GLU A 131 -3.10 2.55 13.68
CA GLU A 131 -2.76 1.14 13.92
C GLU A 131 -3.95 0.21 13.66
N LEU A 132 -3.88 -0.48 12.52
CA LEU A 132 -4.84 -1.53 12.16
C LEU A 132 -4.65 -2.80 13.00
N LYS A 133 -5.74 -3.53 13.21
CA LYS A 133 -5.67 -4.89 13.79
C LYS A 133 -5.17 -5.87 12.74
N LEU A 134 -3.89 -6.21 12.82
CA LEU A 134 -3.22 -7.18 11.96
C LEU A 134 -3.27 -8.58 12.57
N THR A 135 -3.36 -9.61 11.71
CA THR A 135 -3.07 -10.98 12.13
C THR A 135 -1.59 -11.13 12.49
N ALA A 136 -1.23 -12.24 13.17
CA ALA A 136 0.16 -12.53 13.47
C ALA A 136 1.03 -12.62 12.20
N ASP A 137 0.47 -13.16 11.12
CA ASP A 137 1.14 -13.27 9.83
C ASP A 137 1.31 -11.90 9.15
N GLU A 138 0.25 -11.08 9.07
CA GLU A 138 0.30 -9.72 8.51
C GLU A 138 1.31 -8.84 9.27
N LEU A 139 1.33 -8.92 10.60
CA LEU A 139 2.30 -8.21 11.44
C LEU A 139 3.73 -8.72 11.22
N GLY A 140 3.91 -10.03 11.09
CA GLY A 140 5.20 -10.65 10.79
C GLY A 140 5.76 -10.16 9.45
N GLN A 141 4.93 -10.12 8.40
CA GLN A 141 5.31 -9.59 7.09
C GLN A 141 5.66 -8.11 7.15
N LEU A 142 4.91 -7.29 7.90
CA LEU A 142 5.20 -5.86 8.05
C LEU A 142 6.53 -5.61 8.77
N LYS A 143 6.80 -6.36 9.84
CA LYS A 143 8.08 -6.28 10.55
C LYS A 143 9.25 -6.70 9.67
N LYS A 144 9.10 -7.78 8.90
CA LYS A 144 10.10 -8.21 7.92
C LYS A 144 10.37 -7.12 6.88
N SER A 145 9.32 -6.47 6.36
CA SER A 145 9.47 -5.33 5.46
C SER A 145 10.25 -4.18 6.10
N ALA A 146 9.96 -3.85 7.36
CA ALA A 146 10.68 -2.81 8.09
C ALA A 146 12.16 -3.17 8.35
N ASP A 147 12.44 -4.44 8.64
CA ASP A 147 13.80 -4.94 8.84
C ASP A 147 14.63 -4.86 7.54
N HIS A 148 14.04 -5.18 6.39
CA HIS A 148 14.71 -4.99 5.10
C HIS A 148 15.06 -3.50 4.84
N VAL A 149 14.19 -2.56 5.21
CA VAL A 149 14.52 -1.12 5.12
C VAL A 149 15.68 -0.80 6.06
N ARG A 150 15.68 -1.33 7.29
CA ARG A 150 16.77 -1.13 8.27
C ARG A 150 18.11 -1.60 7.71
N GLU A 151 18.15 -2.80 7.13
CA GLU A 151 19.36 -3.35 6.52
C GLU A 151 19.88 -2.45 5.38
N ASN A 152 18.98 -1.93 4.54
CA ASN A 152 19.36 -1.02 3.46
C ASN A 152 19.93 0.30 3.98
N VAL A 153 19.33 0.87 5.04
CA VAL A 153 19.84 2.10 5.67
C VAL A 153 21.21 1.86 6.30
N GLN A 154 21.42 0.73 6.98
CA GLN A 154 22.73 0.39 7.57
C GLN A 154 23.84 0.30 6.51
N ARG A 155 23.51 -0.15 5.30
CA ARG A 155 24.47 -0.19 4.17
C ARG A 155 24.86 1.18 3.63
N LEU A 156 24.13 2.24 3.97
CA LEU A 156 24.45 3.60 3.55
C LEU A 156 25.60 4.23 4.38
N ASN A 157 26.03 3.59 5.48
CA ASN A 157 27.09 4.09 6.38
C ASN A 157 26.90 5.56 6.82
N LEU A 158 25.66 5.94 7.12
CA LEU A 158 25.27 7.27 7.62
C LEU A 158 25.55 7.43 9.11
#